data_AF-A0A661ZSP2-F1
#
_entry.id   AF-A0A661ZSP2-F1
#
_cell.length_a   1.000
_cell.length_b   1.000
_cell.length_c   1.000
_cell.angle_alpha   90.00
_cell.angle_beta   90.00
_cell.angle_gamma   90.00
#
_symmetry.space_group_name_H-M   'P 1'
#
loop_
_entity.id
_entity.type
_entity.pdbx_description
1 polymer ?
#
loop_
_entity_poly.entity_id
_entity_poly.type
_entity_poly.pdbx_seq_one_letter_code
_entity_poly.pdbx_strand_id
1 'polypeptide(L)'
;MDYKETIDVLLADFKQGRFIYGENCMGEVGDAVASYGTKAILIRNQFPGIDPLLTPLRSSLHLAGVELILESIDVIRPNAPEEDLLRTAKFLKETQHDVVISMGGGSTIDAVKAAIVLDVLGGEIEDYFGVGKVTETLEKMEKILTPHVAIQTAASSAAHLTKYSNITNLETSQKKLIVDEAIVPQVPVLD
;
A
#
# COMPACT_ATOMS: atom_id res chain seq x y z
N MET A 1 14.00 31.67 9.70
CA MET A 1 13.27 30.39 9.71
C MET A 1 14.23 29.36 10.23
N ASP A 2 13.90 28.74 11.35
CA ASP A 2 14.69 27.61 11.88
C ASP A 2 14.62 26.44 10.87
N TYR A 3 15.65 25.60 10.82
CA TYR A 3 15.65 24.41 9.97
C TYR A 3 14.48 23.49 10.30
N LYS A 4 14.07 23.44 11.58
CA LYS A 4 12.89 22.69 12.02
C LYS A 4 11.60 23.21 11.39
N GLU A 5 11.34 24.52 11.48
CA GLU A 5 10.17 25.14 10.86
C GLU A 5 10.14 24.90 9.34
N THR A 6 11.30 24.92 8.69
CA THR A 6 11.41 24.65 7.25
C THR A 6 11.06 23.19 6.93
N ILE A 7 11.55 22.24 7.74
CA ILE A 7 11.24 20.82 7.59
C ILE A 7 9.75 20.57 7.79
N ASP A 8 9.13 21.17 8.81
CA ASP A 8 7.70 21.00 9.10
C ASP A 8 6.84 21.51 7.94
N VAL A 9 7.17 22.67 7.36
CA VAL A 9 6.47 23.19 6.18
C VAL A 9 6.63 22.26 4.97
N LEU A 10 7.85 21.80 4.70
CA LEU A 10 8.11 20.91 3.56
C LEU A 10 7.40 19.56 3.70
N LEU A 11 7.33 19.02 4.92
CA LEU A 11 6.64 17.75 5.19
C LEU A 11 5.12 17.90 5.14
N ALA A 12 4.58 19.04 5.62
CA ALA A 12 3.16 19.35 5.48
C ALA A 12 2.75 19.53 4.01
N ASP A 13 3.58 20.18 3.20
CA ASP A 13 3.34 20.33 1.76
C ASP A 13 3.51 19.00 1.00
N PHE A 14 4.41 18.13 1.47
CA PHE A 14 4.70 16.85 0.84
C PHE A 14 3.47 15.93 0.85
N LYS A 15 3.10 15.44 -0.34
CA LYS A 15 1.89 14.62 -0.57
C LYS A 15 0.59 15.31 -0.10
N GLN A 16 0.58 16.64 -0.03
CA GLN A 16 -0.58 17.44 0.39
C GLN A 16 -1.05 17.07 1.80
N GLY A 17 -0.11 16.86 2.73
CA GLY A 17 -0.39 16.57 4.14
C GLY A 17 -0.93 15.16 4.41
N ARG A 18 -0.95 14.26 3.42
CA ARG A 18 -1.45 12.89 3.58
C ARG A 18 -0.40 11.90 4.11
N PHE A 19 0.84 12.34 4.30
CA PHE A 19 1.89 11.50 4.86
C PHE A 19 1.81 11.51 6.39
N ILE A 20 1.46 10.36 6.97
CA ILE A 20 1.42 10.17 8.41
C ILE A 20 2.80 9.66 8.83
N TYR A 21 3.47 10.38 9.74
CA TYR A 21 4.80 9.99 10.18
C TYR A 21 5.09 10.43 11.61
N GLY A 22 6.02 9.72 12.25
CA GLY A 22 6.50 10.06 13.58
C GLY A 22 6.16 8.99 14.62
N GLU A 23 6.75 9.15 15.79
CA GLU A 23 6.67 8.14 16.85
C GLU A 23 5.22 7.96 17.33
N ASN A 24 4.73 6.71 17.29
CA ASN A 24 3.39 6.31 17.72
C ASN A 24 2.23 6.86 16.85
N CYS A 25 2.48 7.16 15.56
CA CYS A 25 1.47 7.70 14.65
C CYS A 25 0.43 6.66 14.16
N MET A 26 0.59 5.36 14.49
CA MET A 26 -0.42 4.33 14.15
C MET A 26 -1.85 4.65 14.63
N GLY A 27 -1.96 5.47 15.69
CA GLY A 27 -3.26 5.94 16.21
C GLY A 27 -4.06 6.82 15.24
N GLU A 28 -3.41 7.43 14.25
CA GLU A 28 -4.02 8.35 13.28
C GLU A 28 -4.52 7.63 12.01
N VAL A 29 -4.07 6.39 11.80
CA VAL A 29 -4.35 5.63 10.57
C VAL A 29 -5.85 5.36 10.39
N GLY A 30 -6.58 5.13 11.48
CA GLY A 30 -8.03 4.88 11.44
C GLY A 30 -8.82 6.00 10.76
N ASP A 31 -8.57 7.25 11.14
CA ASP A 31 -9.25 8.42 10.58
C ASP A 31 -8.94 8.58 9.08
N ALA A 32 -7.68 8.34 8.70
CA ALA A 32 -7.27 8.38 7.30
C ALA A 32 -7.97 7.29 6.47
N VAL A 33 -8.07 6.06 7.00
CA VAL A 33 -8.78 4.96 6.33
C VAL A 33 -10.29 5.26 6.22
N ALA A 34 -10.91 5.78 7.28
CA ALA A 34 -12.33 6.12 7.31
C ALA A 34 -12.73 7.15 6.24
N SER A 35 -11.80 8.01 5.81
CA SER A 35 -12.03 8.95 4.69
C SER A 35 -12.22 8.27 3.33
N TYR A 36 -11.82 7.00 3.19
CA TYR A 36 -11.94 6.21 1.97
C TYR A 36 -12.97 5.10 2.05
N GLY A 37 -13.35 4.66 3.26
CA GLY A 37 -14.41 3.67 3.44
C GLY A 37 -14.44 3.02 4.83
N THR A 38 -15.25 1.98 4.95
CA THR A 38 -15.55 1.32 6.24
C THR A 38 -15.09 -0.13 6.29
N LYS A 39 -14.67 -0.72 5.16
CA LYS A 39 -14.18 -2.09 5.08
C LYS A 39 -12.75 -2.13 4.60
N ALA A 40 -11.83 -2.46 5.50
CA ALA A 40 -10.41 -2.53 5.22
C ALA A 40 -9.91 -3.98 5.18
N ILE A 41 -8.91 -4.22 4.33
CA ILE A 41 -8.10 -5.45 4.34
C ILE A 41 -6.69 -5.09 4.78
N LEU A 42 -6.11 -5.89 5.67
CA LEU A 42 -4.72 -5.75 6.09
C LEU A 42 -3.86 -6.85 5.49
N ILE A 43 -2.85 -6.47 4.71
CA ILE A 43 -1.84 -7.36 4.15
C ILE A 43 -0.51 -7.03 4.80
N ARG A 44 0.05 -7.96 5.57
CA ARG A 44 1.25 -7.68 6.34
C ARG A 44 2.22 -8.83 6.42
N ASN A 45 3.44 -8.52 6.84
CA ASN A 45 4.42 -9.52 7.25
C ASN A 45 4.44 -9.65 8.78
N GLN A 46 4.91 -10.78 9.29
CA GLN A 46 5.23 -10.98 10.70
C GLN A 46 6.71 -10.69 10.93
N PHE A 47 7.03 -9.95 11.98
CA PHE A 47 8.40 -9.75 12.45
C PHE A 47 8.42 -9.48 13.96
N PRO A 48 9.55 -9.72 14.66
CA PRO A 48 9.68 -9.41 16.08
C PRO A 48 9.43 -7.91 16.34
N GLY A 49 8.56 -7.59 17.29
CA GLY A 49 8.25 -6.20 17.65
C GLY A 49 7.14 -5.54 16.81
N ILE A 50 6.34 -6.32 16.07
CA ILE A 50 5.19 -5.78 15.32
C ILE A 50 3.97 -5.47 16.22
N ASP A 51 3.83 -6.14 17.38
CA ASP A 51 2.65 -6.01 18.25
C ASP A 51 2.37 -4.59 18.78
N PRO A 52 3.41 -3.80 19.14
CA PRO A 52 3.23 -2.38 19.50
C PRO A 52 2.68 -1.51 18.37
N LEU A 53 2.80 -1.93 17.10
CA LEU A 53 2.23 -1.22 15.95
C LEU A 53 0.81 -1.71 15.63
N LEU A 54 0.54 -3.01 15.77
CA LEU A 54 -0.77 -3.60 15.46
C LEU A 54 -1.85 -3.19 16.45
N THR A 55 -1.53 -3.11 17.73
CA THR A 55 -2.49 -2.73 18.77
C THR A 55 -3.09 -1.33 18.52
N PRO A 56 -2.29 -0.26 18.35
CA PRO A 56 -2.82 1.06 18.05
C PRO A 56 -3.48 1.13 16.68
N LEU A 57 -2.96 0.45 15.65
CA LEU A 57 -3.59 0.39 14.32
C LEU A 57 -5.01 -0.20 14.38
N ARG A 58 -5.18 -1.36 15.02
CA ARG A 58 -6.50 -2.00 15.16
C ARG A 58 -7.45 -1.16 16.01
N SER A 59 -6.91 -0.54 17.07
CA SER A 59 -7.70 0.34 17.93
C SER A 59 -8.16 1.59 17.18
N SER A 60 -7.30 2.21 16.37
CA SER A 60 -7.66 3.40 15.59
C SER A 60 -8.70 3.08 14.53
N LEU A 61 -8.53 1.97 13.78
CA LEU A 61 -9.54 1.48 12.84
C LEU A 61 -10.90 1.27 13.51
N HIS A 62 -10.93 0.58 14.66
CA HIS A 62 -12.16 0.33 15.39
C HIS A 62 -12.85 1.63 15.85
N LEU A 63 -12.10 2.57 16.43
CA LEU A 63 -12.62 3.84 16.91
C LEU A 63 -13.16 4.71 15.76
N ALA A 64 -12.55 4.62 14.57
CA ALA A 64 -13.00 5.30 13.36
C ALA A 64 -14.18 4.59 12.65
N GLY A 65 -14.67 3.47 13.20
CA GLY A 65 -15.79 2.72 12.62
C GLY A 65 -15.41 1.90 11.38
N VAL A 66 -14.12 1.60 11.19
CA VAL A 66 -13.62 0.76 10.10
C VAL A 66 -13.55 -0.70 10.54
N GLU A 67 -14.26 -1.57 9.83
CA GLU A 67 -14.20 -3.01 9.97
C GLU A 67 -12.99 -3.57 9.23
N LEU A 68 -12.13 -4.30 9.94
CA LEU A 68 -11.06 -5.10 9.32
C LEU A 68 -11.63 -6.45 8.89
N ILE A 69 -12.04 -6.56 7.63
CA ILE A 69 -12.77 -7.75 7.12
C ILE A 69 -11.86 -8.95 6.84
N LEU A 70 -10.56 -8.69 6.61
CA LEU A 70 -9.56 -9.72 6.36
C LEU A 70 -8.18 -9.22 6.81
N GLU A 71 -7.41 -10.12 7.42
CA GLU A 71 -6.00 -9.94 7.71
C GLU A 71 -5.20 -11.10 7.10
N SER A 72 -4.29 -10.79 6.19
CA SER A 72 -3.40 -11.74 5.54
C SER A 72 -1.97 -11.52 6.02
N ILE A 73 -1.33 -12.59 6.48
CA ILE A 73 -0.02 -12.56 7.15
C ILE A 73 0.96 -13.40 6.34
N ASP A 74 2.14 -12.83 6.05
CA ASP A 74 3.25 -13.50 5.36
C ASP A 74 2.88 -14.08 3.98
N VAL A 75 1.92 -13.44 3.31
CA VAL A 75 1.51 -13.81 1.95
C VAL A 75 2.51 -13.35 0.89
N ILE A 76 3.36 -12.36 1.20
CA ILE A 76 4.37 -11.83 0.27
C ILE A 76 5.78 -12.07 0.80
N ARG A 77 6.56 -12.86 0.05
CA ARG A 77 7.96 -13.15 0.32
C ARG A 77 8.88 -11.98 -0.11
N PRO A 78 10.14 -11.96 0.37
CA PRO A 78 11.14 -11.01 -0.10
C PRO A 78 11.26 -11.00 -1.63
N ASN A 79 11.50 -9.81 -2.18
CA ASN A 79 11.57 -9.52 -3.63
C ASN A 79 10.23 -9.57 -4.39
N ALA A 80 9.09 -9.68 -3.70
CA ALA A 80 7.76 -9.63 -4.32
C ALA A 80 7.63 -10.61 -5.50
N PRO A 81 7.69 -11.93 -5.25
CA PRO A 81 7.47 -12.92 -6.30
C PRO A 81 6.10 -12.74 -6.96
N GLU A 82 6.04 -12.95 -8.26
CA GLU A 82 4.82 -12.85 -9.05
C GLU A 82 3.70 -13.76 -8.52
N GLU A 83 4.03 -14.98 -8.06
CA GLU A 83 3.01 -15.90 -7.53
C GLU A 83 2.37 -15.38 -6.23
N ASP A 84 3.11 -14.64 -5.42
CA ASP A 84 2.60 -14.03 -4.19
C ASP A 84 1.68 -12.85 -4.50
N LEU A 85 2.06 -12.04 -5.51
CA LEU A 85 1.20 -11.02 -6.09
C LEU A 85 -0.12 -11.63 -6.59
N LEU A 86 -0.06 -12.67 -7.42
CA LEU A 86 -1.26 -13.28 -8.03
C LEU A 86 -2.18 -13.89 -6.97
N ARG A 87 -1.62 -14.56 -5.97
CA ARG A 87 -2.36 -15.06 -4.80
C ARG A 87 -3.03 -13.91 -4.03
N THR A 88 -2.34 -12.78 -3.91
CA THR A 88 -2.86 -11.57 -3.26
C THR A 88 -4.02 -10.96 -4.02
N ALA A 89 -3.85 -10.75 -5.32
CA ALA A 89 -4.90 -10.23 -6.21
C ALA A 89 -6.15 -11.11 -6.21
N LYS A 90 -5.97 -12.44 -6.10
CA LYS A 90 -7.10 -13.37 -6.07
C LYS A 90 -8.02 -13.13 -4.88
N PHE A 91 -7.50 -13.02 -3.66
CA PHE A 91 -8.39 -12.82 -2.51
C PHE A 91 -8.95 -11.38 -2.46
N LEU A 92 -8.24 -10.38 -2.99
CA LEU A 92 -8.80 -9.03 -3.14
C LEU A 92 -10.07 -9.08 -4.02
N LYS A 93 -10.04 -9.83 -5.14
CA LYS A 93 -11.23 -10.03 -5.99
C LYS A 93 -12.38 -10.76 -5.31
N GLU A 94 -12.07 -11.67 -4.38
CA GLU A 94 -13.06 -12.47 -3.65
C GLU A 94 -13.67 -11.71 -2.46
N THR A 95 -13.21 -10.49 -2.17
CA THR A 95 -13.63 -9.69 -1.01
C THR A 95 -14.22 -8.36 -1.44
N GLN A 96 -15.29 -7.94 -0.77
CA GLN A 96 -15.89 -6.61 -0.97
C GLN A 96 -15.28 -5.64 0.04
N HIS A 97 -14.27 -4.90 -0.40
CA HIS A 97 -13.48 -3.99 0.43
C HIS A 97 -13.45 -2.58 -0.16
N ASP A 98 -13.28 -1.59 0.70
CA ASP A 98 -13.20 -0.18 0.31
C ASP A 98 -11.73 0.29 0.28
N VAL A 99 -10.88 -0.28 1.13
CA VAL A 99 -9.49 0.15 1.34
C VAL A 99 -8.58 -1.05 1.54
N VAL A 100 -7.39 -1.01 0.96
CA VAL A 100 -6.31 -1.98 1.22
C VAL A 100 -5.22 -1.31 2.06
N ILE A 101 -4.83 -1.96 3.15
CA ILE A 101 -3.74 -1.54 4.03
C ILE A 101 -2.60 -2.54 3.84
N SER A 102 -1.42 -2.06 3.44
CA SER A 102 -0.20 -2.88 3.44
C SER A 102 0.69 -2.49 4.61
N MET A 103 1.23 -3.47 5.34
CA MET A 103 2.18 -3.22 6.44
C MET A 103 3.42 -4.12 6.32
N GLY A 104 4.56 -3.52 5.98
CA GLY A 104 5.78 -4.29 5.84
C GLY A 104 6.94 -3.54 5.17
N GLY A 105 7.84 -4.33 4.59
CA GLY A 105 8.94 -3.84 3.77
C GLY A 105 8.50 -3.45 2.35
N GLY A 106 9.44 -2.97 1.54
CA GLY A 106 9.17 -2.57 0.16
C GLY A 106 8.56 -3.67 -0.71
N SER A 107 8.98 -4.94 -0.52
CA SER A 107 8.41 -6.06 -1.26
C SER A 107 6.91 -6.24 -1.01
N THR A 108 6.46 -6.13 0.24
CA THR A 108 5.03 -6.21 0.58
C THR A 108 4.26 -5.08 -0.07
N ILE A 109 4.75 -3.85 0.06
CA ILE A 109 4.09 -2.67 -0.49
C ILE A 109 4.01 -2.74 -2.02
N ASP A 110 5.11 -3.12 -2.69
CA ASP A 110 5.15 -3.23 -4.15
C ASP A 110 4.18 -4.29 -4.67
N ALA A 111 4.15 -5.48 -4.05
CA ALA A 111 3.22 -6.53 -4.43
C ALA A 111 1.76 -6.12 -4.19
N VAL A 112 1.44 -5.42 -3.10
CA VAL A 112 0.09 -4.93 -2.83
C VAL A 112 -0.36 -3.89 -3.86
N LYS A 113 0.51 -2.95 -4.25
CA LYS A 113 0.20 -2.00 -5.34
C LYS A 113 -0.20 -2.73 -6.63
N ALA A 114 0.61 -3.70 -7.04
CA ALA A 114 0.32 -4.49 -8.23
C ALA A 114 -0.95 -5.36 -8.05
N ALA A 115 -1.22 -5.87 -6.85
CA ALA A 115 -2.40 -6.66 -6.57
C ALA A 115 -3.68 -5.83 -6.72
N ILE A 116 -3.67 -4.57 -6.26
CA ILE A 116 -4.78 -3.61 -6.44
C ILE A 116 -5.02 -3.32 -7.93
N VAL A 117 -3.94 -3.18 -8.72
CA VAL A 117 -4.06 -3.02 -10.18
C VAL A 117 -4.79 -4.22 -10.79
N LEU A 118 -4.36 -5.45 -10.47
CA LEU A 118 -4.98 -6.66 -11.01
C LEU A 118 -6.39 -6.92 -10.50
N ASP A 119 -6.69 -6.52 -9.27
CA ASP A 119 -8.02 -6.56 -8.67
C ASP A 119 -9.01 -5.70 -9.47
N VAL A 120 -8.66 -4.43 -9.69
CA VAL A 120 -9.54 -3.44 -10.32
C VAL A 120 -9.62 -3.59 -11.84
N LEU A 121 -8.47 -3.82 -12.50
CA LEU A 121 -8.36 -3.81 -13.96
C LEU A 121 -8.40 -5.20 -14.59
N GLY A 122 -8.10 -6.26 -13.84
CA GLY A 122 -7.98 -7.60 -14.39
C GLY A 122 -6.73 -7.75 -15.28
N GLY A 123 -6.78 -8.67 -16.25
CA GLY A 123 -5.65 -8.95 -17.14
C GLY A 123 -4.49 -9.66 -16.44
N GLU A 124 -3.33 -9.63 -17.10
CA GLU A 124 -2.07 -10.18 -16.58
C GLU A 124 -1.16 -9.05 -16.10
N ILE A 125 -0.23 -9.36 -15.19
CA ILE A 125 0.67 -8.32 -14.66
C ILE A 125 1.58 -7.73 -15.75
N GLU A 126 1.91 -8.54 -16.76
CA GLU A 126 2.64 -8.15 -17.97
C GLU A 126 2.08 -6.93 -18.67
N ASP A 127 0.75 -6.76 -18.67
CA ASP A 127 0.05 -5.68 -19.35
C ASP A 127 0.37 -4.30 -18.72
N TYR A 128 0.80 -4.31 -17.45
CA TYR A 128 0.99 -3.10 -16.65
C TYR A 128 2.46 -2.73 -16.43
N PHE A 129 3.42 -3.56 -16.86
CA PHE A 129 4.83 -3.21 -16.78
C PHE A 129 5.19 -2.06 -17.74
N GLY A 130 6.02 -1.14 -17.28
CA GLY A 130 6.43 0.06 -18.01
C GLY A 130 5.85 1.35 -17.44
N VAL A 131 5.92 2.42 -18.23
CA VAL A 131 5.55 3.77 -17.80
C VAL A 131 4.12 4.08 -18.23
N GLY A 132 3.27 4.49 -17.28
CA GLY A 132 1.93 5.04 -17.55
C GLY A 132 0.86 4.03 -17.98
N LYS A 133 1.15 2.72 -17.92
CA LYS A 133 0.24 1.66 -18.41
C LYS A 133 -1.00 1.48 -17.56
N VAL A 134 -0.89 1.71 -16.26
CA VAL A 134 -2.03 1.63 -15.34
C VAL A 134 -2.94 2.83 -15.57
N THR A 135 -2.39 4.05 -15.63
CA THR A 135 -3.14 5.28 -15.94
C THR A 135 -3.86 5.16 -17.28
N GLU A 136 -3.16 4.74 -18.34
CA GLU A 136 -3.74 4.55 -19.68
C GLU A 136 -4.97 3.61 -19.65
N THR A 137 -4.90 2.54 -18.85
CA THR A 137 -5.99 1.57 -18.74
C THR A 137 -7.15 2.08 -17.87
N LEU A 138 -6.85 2.75 -16.77
CA LEU A 138 -7.85 3.40 -15.91
C LEU A 138 -8.69 4.41 -16.68
N GLU A 139 -8.05 5.26 -17.48
CA GLU A 139 -8.72 6.26 -18.31
C GLU A 139 -9.65 5.60 -19.35
N LYS A 140 -9.17 4.57 -20.04
CA LYS A 140 -9.97 3.83 -21.04
C LYS A 140 -11.18 3.12 -20.43
N MET A 141 -11.03 2.61 -19.21
CA MET A 141 -12.08 1.85 -18.52
C MET A 141 -12.96 2.73 -17.61
N GLU A 142 -12.65 4.03 -17.49
CA GLU A 142 -13.29 4.97 -16.57
C GLU A 142 -13.34 4.44 -15.12
N LYS A 143 -12.22 3.87 -14.66
CA LYS A 143 -12.06 3.26 -13.33
C LYS A 143 -11.10 4.06 -12.45
N ILE A 144 -11.20 3.85 -11.14
CA ILE A 144 -10.23 4.28 -10.14
C ILE A 144 -9.71 3.06 -9.38
N LEU A 145 -8.44 3.08 -8.97
CA LEU A 145 -7.90 2.03 -8.11
C LEU A 145 -8.49 2.11 -6.70
N THR A 146 -8.60 0.96 -6.05
CA THR A 146 -8.91 0.88 -4.63
C THR A 146 -7.89 1.70 -3.83
N PRO A 147 -8.33 2.59 -2.91
CA PRO A 147 -7.44 3.34 -2.03
C PRO A 147 -6.47 2.44 -1.26
N HIS A 148 -5.20 2.86 -1.23
CA HIS A 148 -4.09 2.15 -0.61
C HIS A 148 -3.49 2.98 0.53
N VAL A 149 -3.48 2.39 1.72
CA VAL A 149 -2.74 2.88 2.89
C VAL A 149 -1.47 2.03 3.05
N ALA A 150 -0.31 2.66 2.92
CA ALA A 150 0.98 1.95 2.90
C ALA A 150 1.80 2.25 4.15
N ILE A 151 1.81 1.31 5.09
CA ILE A 151 2.60 1.34 6.32
C ILE A 151 3.97 0.70 6.06
N GLN A 152 5.01 1.53 6.06
CA GLN A 152 6.39 1.09 5.92
C GLN A 152 6.97 0.74 7.29
N THR A 153 7.40 -0.50 7.47
CA THR A 153 8.01 -0.97 8.74
C THR A 153 9.54 -1.02 8.71
N ALA A 154 10.15 -0.57 7.62
CA ALA A 154 11.60 -0.55 7.43
C ALA A 154 12.03 0.74 6.73
N ALA A 155 12.90 1.52 7.38
CA ALA A 155 13.49 2.74 6.83
C ALA A 155 14.51 2.42 5.72
N SER A 156 14.01 2.07 4.53
CA SER A 156 14.84 1.65 3.39
C SER A 156 14.21 2.08 2.05
N SER A 157 13.41 1.21 1.41
CA SER A 157 12.96 1.38 0.03
C SER A 157 12.10 2.61 -0.27
N ALA A 158 11.51 3.22 0.77
CA ALA A 158 10.49 4.26 0.66
C ALA A 158 9.31 3.87 -0.27
N ALA A 159 9.01 2.58 -0.44
CA ALA A 159 7.99 2.11 -1.38
C ALA A 159 6.60 2.73 -1.12
N HIS A 160 6.27 3.01 0.14
CA HIS A 160 5.06 3.73 0.53
C HIS A 160 4.91 5.12 -0.13
N LEU A 161 5.99 5.76 -0.59
CA LEU A 161 5.98 7.11 -1.16
C LEU A 161 6.03 7.16 -2.69
N THR A 162 6.37 6.05 -3.34
CA THR A 162 6.82 6.05 -4.74
C THR A 162 5.75 5.57 -5.72
N LYS A 163 5.96 5.92 -7.00
CA LYS A 163 5.20 5.44 -8.15
C LYS A 163 5.69 4.09 -8.71
N TYR A 164 6.52 3.38 -7.95
CA TYR A 164 7.14 2.14 -8.38
C TYR A 164 6.45 0.95 -7.70
N SER A 165 6.30 -0.13 -8.47
CA SER A 165 6.02 -1.47 -7.95
C SER A 165 6.93 -2.44 -8.70
N ASN A 166 7.81 -3.13 -7.96
CA ASN A 166 8.76 -4.08 -8.52
C ASN A 166 8.32 -5.51 -8.26
N ILE A 167 8.10 -6.29 -9.31
CA ILE A 167 7.65 -7.68 -9.24
C ILE A 167 8.71 -8.59 -9.84
N THR A 168 9.02 -9.68 -9.15
CA THR A 168 10.03 -10.65 -9.59
C THR A 168 9.35 -11.88 -10.17
N ASN A 169 9.61 -12.13 -11.45
CA ASN A 169 9.27 -13.39 -12.09
C ASN A 169 10.40 -14.40 -11.79
N LEU A 170 10.11 -15.41 -10.97
CA LEU A 170 11.13 -16.36 -10.51
C LEU A 170 11.57 -17.34 -11.60
N GLU A 171 10.70 -17.65 -12.56
CA GLU A 171 11.03 -18.55 -13.67
C GLU A 171 12.11 -17.96 -14.59
N THR A 172 11.99 -16.66 -14.89
CA THR A 172 12.93 -15.94 -15.75
C THR A 172 14.03 -15.22 -14.98
N SER A 173 13.94 -15.19 -13.63
CA SER A 173 14.81 -14.39 -12.76
C SER A 173 14.83 -12.89 -13.12
N GLN A 174 13.74 -12.38 -13.70
CA GLN A 174 13.62 -10.98 -14.09
C GLN A 174 12.80 -10.21 -13.06
N LYS A 175 13.29 -9.03 -12.70
CA LYS A 175 12.55 -8.06 -11.90
C LYS A 175 12.01 -6.96 -12.82
N LYS A 176 10.70 -6.95 -13.01
CA LYS A 176 9.99 -6.01 -13.87
C LYS A 176 9.28 -4.95 -13.02
N LEU A 177 9.00 -3.79 -13.61
CA LEU A 177 8.53 -2.62 -12.87
C LEU A 177 7.27 -2.02 -13.51
N ILE A 178 6.30 -1.70 -12.67
CA ILE A 178 5.28 -0.70 -12.96
C ILE A 178 5.84 0.66 -12.54
N VAL A 179 5.73 1.66 -13.42
CA VAL A 179 6.11 3.04 -13.16
C VAL A 179 4.92 3.95 -13.45
N ASP A 180 4.12 4.25 -12.44
CA ASP A 180 2.85 4.95 -12.64
C ASP A 180 2.40 5.76 -11.43
N GLU A 181 2.00 7.02 -11.64
CA GLU A 181 1.50 7.88 -10.54
C GLU A 181 0.19 7.34 -9.96
N ALA A 182 -0.59 6.57 -10.75
CA ALA A 182 -1.84 5.97 -10.28
C ALA A 182 -1.65 4.98 -9.13
N ILE A 183 -0.49 4.34 -9.03
CA ILE A 183 -0.20 3.33 -7.98
C ILE A 183 0.49 3.92 -6.74
N VAL A 184 0.64 5.24 -6.67
CA VAL A 184 1.17 5.92 -5.49
C VAL A 184 0.16 5.77 -4.36
N PRO A 185 0.55 5.26 -3.18
CA PRO A 185 -0.36 5.09 -2.06
C PRO A 185 -0.99 6.43 -1.65
N GLN A 186 -2.29 6.41 -1.41
CA GLN A 186 -3.06 7.59 -1.04
C GLN A 186 -2.68 8.08 0.36
N VAL A 187 -2.34 7.16 1.26
CA VAL A 187 -1.89 7.46 2.62
C VAL A 187 -0.61 6.68 2.92
N PRO A 188 0.57 7.27 2.70
CA PRO A 188 1.80 6.72 3.21
C PRO A 188 1.89 6.87 4.73
N VAL A 189 2.44 5.86 5.41
CA VAL A 189 2.63 5.85 6.86
C VAL A 189 4.03 5.35 7.22
N LEU A 190 4.71 6.05 8.14
CA LEU A 190 6.00 5.66 8.71
C LEU A 190 6.04 5.99 10.22
N ASP A 191 5.90 4.95 11.04
CA ASP A 191 6.09 5.01 12.50
C ASP A 191 7.52 4.54 12.85
#